data_AF-A0A5S9PJG6-F1
#
_entry.id   AF-A0A5S9PJG6-F1
#
_cell.length_a   1.000
_cell.length_b   1.000
_cell.length_c   1.000
_cell.angle_alpha   90.00
_cell.angle_beta   90.00
_cell.angle_gamma   90.00
#
_symmetry.space_group_name_H-M   'P 1'
#
loop_
_entity.id
_entity.type
_entity.pdbx_description
1 polymer ?
#
loop_
_entity_poly.entity_id
_entity_poly.type
_entity_poly.pdbx_seq_one_letter_code
_entity_poly.pdbx_strand_id
1 'polypeptide(L)'
;MLIINSIYFTALRYVVRATRLGLRITKGNEIKMLLDKSSINKPTAAYIGATWGALAIGVIGYLVGLWNAAMQLNEKGFYFAVFLLAMFSAVTLQKTVRDRDEGLPVTNIFLGMCWSAFASSVALLVIGLINADLFLSEKGFYGMAFVLSLFSIITVQKNIRDLTNENGETEPAAFSKPDGGIDVAANVVDIL
;
A
#
# COMPACT_ATOMS: atom_id res chain seq x y z
N MET A 1 56.39 43.25 -22.16
CA MET A 1 55.99 42.44 -20.98
C MET A 1 54.55 42.69 -20.49
N LEU A 2 53.94 43.87 -20.67
CA LEU A 2 52.59 44.18 -20.12
C LEU A 2 51.40 43.50 -20.83
N ILE A 3 51.50 43.21 -22.13
CA ILE A 3 50.39 42.64 -22.92
C ILE A 3 50.10 41.17 -22.55
N ILE A 4 51.14 40.40 -22.26
CA ILE A 4 51.04 38.96 -21.92
C ILE A 4 50.31 38.77 -20.58
N ASN A 5 50.60 39.60 -19.57
CA ASN A 5 49.91 39.55 -18.28
C ASN A 5 48.42 39.93 -18.36
N SER A 6 48.05 40.86 -19.25
CA SER A 6 46.65 41.29 -19.44
C SER A 6 45.78 40.19 -20.03
N ILE A 7 46.32 39.44 -21.02
CA ILE A 7 45.62 38.32 -21.65
C ILE A 7 45.43 37.17 -20.65
N TYR A 8 46.47 36.85 -19.88
CA TYR A 8 46.43 35.81 -18.85
C TYR A 8 45.39 36.12 -17.77
N PHE A 9 45.32 37.37 -17.32
CA PHE A 9 44.36 37.81 -16.31
C PHE A 9 42.92 37.78 -16.84
N THR A 10 42.73 38.09 -18.11
CA THR A 10 41.41 38.01 -18.77
C THR A 10 40.96 36.56 -18.90
N ALA A 11 41.83 35.66 -19.36
CA ALA A 11 41.55 34.22 -19.44
C ALA A 11 41.22 33.62 -18.06
N LEU A 12 41.98 34.00 -17.02
CA LEU A 12 41.73 33.54 -15.64
C LEU A 12 40.35 33.99 -15.14
N ARG A 13 39.93 35.23 -15.42
CA ARG A 13 38.59 35.73 -15.08
C ARG A 13 37.50 34.96 -15.83
N TYR A 14 37.71 34.61 -17.09
CA TYR A 14 36.77 33.80 -17.87
C TYR A 14 36.61 32.39 -17.27
N VAL A 15 37.70 31.71 -16.94
CA VAL A 15 37.67 30.37 -16.34
C VAL A 15 36.98 30.43 -14.97
N VAL A 16 37.36 31.37 -14.10
CA VAL A 16 36.75 31.52 -12.77
C VAL A 16 35.24 31.82 -12.87
N ARG A 17 34.82 32.59 -13.88
CA ARG A 17 33.39 32.89 -14.13
C ARG A 17 32.66 31.66 -14.66
N ALA A 18 33.27 30.90 -15.56
CA ALA A 18 32.72 29.66 -16.09
C ALA A 18 32.56 28.59 -14.98
N THR A 19 33.56 28.44 -14.10
CA THR A 19 33.47 27.53 -12.95
C THR A 19 32.36 27.95 -11.99
N ARG A 20 32.22 29.25 -11.69
CA ARG A 20 31.12 29.75 -10.83
C ARG A 20 29.74 29.56 -11.46
N LEU A 21 29.62 29.75 -12.77
CA LEU A 21 28.37 29.52 -13.50
C LEU A 21 28.00 28.04 -13.54
N GLY A 22 28.97 27.16 -13.83
CA GLY A 22 28.79 25.70 -13.77
C GLY A 22 28.32 25.24 -12.39
N LEU A 23 28.97 25.73 -11.33
CA LEU A 23 28.58 25.40 -9.95
C LEU A 23 27.16 25.86 -9.60
N ARG A 24 26.74 27.04 -10.10
CA ARG A 24 25.36 27.55 -9.91
C ARG A 24 24.33 26.75 -10.69
N ILE A 25 24.65 26.32 -11.91
CA ILE A 25 23.76 25.49 -12.74
C ILE A 25 23.60 24.11 -12.12
N THR A 26 24.69 23.46 -11.71
CA THR A 26 24.65 22.16 -11.03
C THR A 26 23.82 22.24 -9.75
N LYS A 27 24.07 23.24 -8.89
CA LYS A 27 23.32 23.41 -7.64
C LYS A 27 21.84 23.73 -7.88
N GLY A 28 21.52 24.52 -8.93
CA GLY A 28 20.15 24.80 -9.33
C GLY A 28 19.41 23.57 -9.87
N ASN A 29 20.08 22.72 -10.66
CA ASN A 29 19.52 21.47 -11.15
C ASN A 29 19.34 20.44 -10.03
N GLU A 30 20.27 20.35 -9.08
CA GLU A 30 20.09 19.52 -7.89
C GLU A 30 18.88 19.99 -7.07
N ILE A 31 18.73 21.29 -6.83
CA ILE A 31 17.55 21.82 -6.12
C ILE A 31 16.26 21.50 -6.87
N LYS A 32 16.22 21.64 -8.21
CA LYS A 32 15.07 21.26 -9.03
C LYS A 32 14.78 19.76 -8.98
N MET A 33 15.82 18.93 -9.01
CA MET A 33 15.70 17.47 -8.93
C MET A 33 15.27 17.02 -7.52
N LEU A 34 15.71 17.71 -6.47
CA LEU A 34 15.27 17.51 -5.09
C LEU A 34 13.81 17.97 -4.89
N LEU A 35 13.40 19.06 -5.54
CA LEU A 35 12.02 19.54 -5.55
C LEU A 35 11.08 18.58 -6.31
N ASP A 36 11.50 18.08 -7.46
CA ASP A 36 10.72 17.18 -8.32
C ASP A 36 10.60 15.77 -7.73
N LYS A 37 11.62 15.29 -6.99
CA LYS A 37 11.61 13.98 -6.33
C LYS A 37 10.48 13.80 -5.31
N SER A 38 9.89 14.90 -4.80
CA SER A 38 8.71 14.87 -3.92
C SER A 38 7.43 14.41 -4.61
N SER A 39 7.39 14.41 -5.95
CA SER A 39 6.20 14.04 -6.74
C SER A 39 6.21 12.60 -7.27
N ILE A 40 7.32 11.86 -7.11
CA ILE A 40 7.56 10.60 -7.84
C ILE A 40 6.86 9.36 -7.23
N ASN A 41 6.21 9.45 -6.07
CA ASN A 41 5.69 8.27 -5.36
C ASN A 41 4.20 8.30 -4.96
N LYS A 42 3.37 9.16 -5.57
CA LYS A 42 1.93 9.10 -5.31
C LYS A 42 1.27 7.98 -6.13
N PRO A 43 0.44 7.11 -5.53
CA PRO A 43 -0.29 6.08 -6.26
C PRO A 43 -1.26 6.72 -7.27
N THR A 44 -1.44 6.09 -8.44
CA THR A 44 -2.38 6.58 -9.45
C THR A 44 -3.83 6.36 -9.01
N ALA A 45 -4.75 7.23 -9.42
CA ALA A 45 -6.18 7.09 -9.11
C ALA A 45 -6.75 5.72 -9.56
N ALA A 46 -6.33 5.24 -10.73
CA ALA A 46 -6.72 3.93 -11.24
C ALA A 46 -6.23 2.77 -10.34
N TYR A 47 -5.00 2.86 -9.82
CA TYR A 47 -4.46 1.86 -8.90
C TYR A 47 -5.21 1.87 -7.56
N ILE A 48 -5.50 3.06 -7.01
CA ILE A 48 -6.28 3.20 -5.78
C ILE A 48 -7.65 2.56 -5.94
N GLY A 49 -8.38 2.89 -7.01
CA GLY A 49 -9.68 2.29 -7.31
C GLY A 49 -9.60 0.77 -7.48
N ALA A 50 -8.61 0.26 -8.21
CA ALA A 50 -8.41 -1.18 -8.38
C ALA A 50 -8.14 -1.90 -7.05
N THR A 51 -7.36 -1.30 -6.15
CA THR A 51 -7.02 -1.92 -4.85
C THR A 51 -8.21 -1.98 -3.90
N TRP A 52 -9.04 -0.92 -3.87
CA TRP A 52 -10.30 -0.93 -3.14
C TRP A 52 -11.31 -1.92 -3.73
N GLY A 53 -11.39 -2.01 -5.07
CA GLY A 53 -12.20 -3.00 -5.76
C GLY A 53 -11.78 -4.44 -5.45
N ALA A 54 -10.48 -4.73 -5.49
CA ALA A 54 -9.92 -6.04 -5.13
C ALA A 54 -10.22 -6.41 -3.67
N LEU A 55 -10.10 -5.44 -2.74
CA LEU A 55 -10.47 -5.64 -1.34
C LEU A 55 -11.96 -5.98 -1.20
N ALA A 56 -12.84 -5.22 -1.85
CA ALA A 56 -14.27 -5.45 -1.82
C ALA A 56 -14.62 -6.83 -2.38
N ILE A 57 -14.06 -7.21 -3.54
CA ILE A 57 -14.27 -8.53 -4.15
C ILE A 57 -13.80 -9.65 -3.22
N GLY A 58 -12.61 -9.53 -2.61
CA GLY A 58 -12.09 -10.54 -1.68
C GLY A 58 -12.96 -10.70 -0.44
N VAL A 59 -13.32 -9.58 0.20
CA VAL A 59 -14.14 -9.57 1.43
C VAL A 59 -15.54 -10.08 1.14
N ILE A 60 -16.22 -9.52 0.13
CA ILE A 60 -17.58 -9.93 -0.23
C ILE A 60 -17.58 -11.39 -0.69
N GLY A 61 -16.60 -11.80 -1.51
CA GLY A 61 -16.45 -13.18 -1.94
C GLY A 61 -16.32 -14.14 -0.76
N TYR A 62 -15.43 -13.85 0.19
CA TYR A 62 -15.25 -14.67 1.39
C TYR A 62 -16.54 -14.77 2.22
N LEU A 63 -17.23 -13.64 2.45
CA LEU A 63 -18.46 -13.59 3.25
C LEU A 63 -19.64 -14.28 2.56
N VAL A 64 -19.80 -14.11 1.24
CA VAL A 64 -20.83 -14.80 0.46
C VAL A 64 -20.58 -16.29 0.45
N GLY A 65 -19.32 -16.72 0.29
CA GLY A 65 -18.95 -18.12 0.42
C GLY A 65 -19.35 -18.67 1.79
N LEU A 66 -19.03 -17.95 2.86
CA LEU A 66 -19.38 -18.32 4.24
C LEU A 66 -20.89 -18.39 4.48
N TRP A 67 -21.65 -17.47 3.90
CA TRP A 67 -23.10 -17.48 3.96
C TRP A 67 -23.67 -18.74 3.30
N ASN A 68 -23.19 -19.08 2.10
CA ASN A 68 -23.68 -20.20 1.30
C ASN A 68 -23.21 -21.58 1.76
N ALA A 69 -22.05 -21.68 2.40
CA ALA A 69 -21.49 -22.98 2.80
C ALA A 69 -22.40 -23.74 3.76
N ALA A 70 -22.50 -25.05 3.56
CA ALA A 70 -23.28 -25.98 4.38
C ALA A 70 -22.55 -26.36 5.69
N MET A 71 -22.16 -25.36 6.48
CA MET A 71 -21.49 -25.52 7.78
C MET A 71 -22.42 -25.16 8.94
N GLN A 72 -22.11 -25.68 10.13
CA GLN A 72 -22.75 -25.22 11.36
C GLN A 72 -22.41 -23.74 11.66
N LEU A 73 -23.29 -23.06 12.39
CA LEU A 73 -23.15 -21.61 12.64
C LEU A 73 -21.89 -21.25 13.47
N ASN A 74 -21.51 -22.11 14.40
CA ASN A 74 -20.26 -22.02 15.16
C ASN A 74 -19.01 -22.13 14.26
N GLU A 75 -19.00 -23.04 13.29
CA GLU A 75 -17.92 -23.18 12.31
C GLU A 75 -17.84 -21.94 11.41
N LYS A 76 -18.98 -21.42 10.96
CA LYS A 76 -19.02 -20.16 10.21
C LYS A 76 -18.43 -19.02 11.03
N GLY A 77 -18.83 -18.91 12.30
CA GLY A 77 -18.29 -17.92 13.22
C GLY A 77 -16.77 -18.01 13.40
N PHE A 78 -16.22 -19.23 13.46
CA PHE A 78 -14.78 -19.47 13.51
C PHE A 78 -14.06 -18.90 12.29
N TYR A 79 -14.50 -19.25 11.07
CA TYR A 79 -13.88 -18.75 9.84
C TYR A 79 -14.00 -17.24 9.67
N PHE A 80 -15.12 -16.65 10.10
CA PHE A 80 -15.31 -15.21 10.12
C PHE A 80 -14.34 -14.52 11.10
N ALA A 81 -14.24 -15.03 12.33
CA ALA A 81 -13.34 -14.47 13.34
C ALA A 81 -11.86 -14.56 12.92
N VAL A 82 -11.45 -15.69 12.34
CA VAL A 82 -10.09 -15.88 11.80
C VAL A 82 -9.82 -14.91 10.66
N PHE A 83 -10.78 -14.69 9.76
CA PHE A 83 -10.64 -13.73 8.66
C PHE A 83 -10.46 -12.29 9.16
N LEU A 84 -11.27 -11.86 10.13
CA LEU A 84 -11.12 -10.55 10.76
C LEU A 84 -9.78 -10.41 11.48
N LEU A 85 -9.38 -11.43 12.24
CA LEU A 85 -8.09 -11.46 12.93
C LEU A 85 -6.94 -11.32 11.93
N ALA A 86 -7.01 -12.00 10.79
CA ALA A 86 -5.98 -11.94 9.76
C ALA A 86 -5.87 -10.54 9.15
N MET A 87 -6.99 -9.93 8.75
CA MET A 87 -6.97 -8.56 8.20
C MET A 87 -6.44 -7.54 9.21
N PHE A 88 -6.92 -7.60 10.45
CA PHE A 88 -6.49 -6.69 11.50
C PHE A 88 -5.00 -6.85 11.83
N SER A 89 -4.54 -8.09 12.04
CA SER A 89 -3.15 -8.37 12.38
C SER A 89 -2.19 -8.06 11.23
N ALA A 90 -2.59 -8.27 9.97
CA ALA A 90 -1.79 -7.91 8.80
C ALA A 90 -1.52 -6.40 8.72
N VAL A 91 -2.58 -5.57 8.85
CA VAL A 91 -2.45 -4.11 8.84
C VAL A 91 -1.62 -3.63 10.04
N THR A 92 -1.88 -4.17 11.22
CA THR A 92 -1.17 -3.80 12.45
C THR A 92 0.31 -4.17 12.37
N LEU A 93 0.63 -5.36 11.86
CA LEU A 93 2.00 -5.82 11.67
C LEU A 93 2.73 -4.94 10.68
N GLN A 94 2.13 -4.64 9.53
CA GLN A 94 2.74 -3.77 8.52
C GLN A 94 3.02 -2.37 9.09
N LYS A 95 2.07 -1.81 9.84
CA LYS A 95 2.26 -0.52 10.52
C LYS A 95 3.42 -0.59 11.52
N THR A 96 3.47 -1.63 12.34
CA THR A 96 4.45 -1.75 13.44
C THR A 96 5.87 -1.99 12.92
N VAL A 97 6.03 -2.80 11.87
CA VAL A 97 7.33 -3.01 11.21
C VAL A 97 7.83 -1.70 10.60
N ARG A 98 6.95 -0.97 9.90
CA ARG A 98 7.28 0.34 9.35
C ARG A 98 7.66 1.34 10.44
N ASP A 99 6.87 1.43 11.51
CA ASP A 99 7.12 2.35 12.63
C ASP A 99 8.51 2.08 13.23
N ARG A 100 8.91 0.81 13.35
CA ARG A 100 10.26 0.42 13.77
C ARG A 100 11.34 0.87 12.79
N ASP A 101 11.12 0.71 11.49
CA ASP A 101 12.07 1.10 10.44
C ASP A 101 12.23 2.62 10.33
N GLU A 102 11.17 3.39 10.63
CA GLU A 102 11.16 4.86 10.71
C GLU A 102 11.75 5.40 12.04
N GLY A 103 12.16 4.52 12.96
CA GLY A 103 12.76 4.89 14.24
C GLY A 103 11.76 5.35 15.31
N LEU A 104 10.46 5.10 15.12
CA LEU A 104 9.45 5.34 16.14
C LEU A 104 9.60 4.31 17.29
N PRO A 105 9.27 4.69 18.54
CA PRO A 105 9.43 3.82 19.69
C PRO A 105 8.49 2.61 19.61
N VAL A 106 9.01 1.46 19.17
CA VAL A 106 8.31 0.17 19.12
C VAL A 106 9.02 -0.82 20.03
N THR A 107 8.29 -1.44 20.95
CA THR A 107 8.87 -2.48 21.81
C THR A 107 9.00 -3.79 21.04
N ASN A 108 10.11 -4.50 21.24
CA ASN A 108 10.34 -5.81 20.61
C ASN A 108 9.25 -6.84 20.99
N ILE A 109 8.70 -6.73 22.20
CA ILE A 109 7.61 -7.59 22.66
C ILE A 109 6.33 -7.33 21.85
N PHE A 110 5.98 -6.06 21.62
CA PHE A 110 4.80 -5.72 20.82
C PHE A 110 4.91 -6.21 19.38
N LEU A 111 6.08 -6.02 18.75
CA LEU A 111 6.32 -6.57 17.42
C LEU A 111 6.19 -8.11 17.39
N GLY A 112 6.68 -8.79 18.42
CA GLY A 112 6.50 -10.24 18.59
C GLY A 112 5.04 -10.64 18.69
N MET A 113 4.22 -9.88 19.43
CA MET A 113 2.77 -10.09 19.52
C MET A 113 2.09 -9.93 18.16
N CYS A 114 2.41 -8.88 17.40
CA CYS A 114 1.85 -8.68 16.05
C CYS A 114 2.16 -9.86 15.11
N TRP A 115 3.43 -10.30 15.10
CA TRP A 115 3.84 -11.47 14.31
C TRP A 115 3.13 -12.74 14.74
N SER A 116 2.99 -12.95 16.05
CA SER A 116 2.30 -14.13 16.59
C SER A 116 0.81 -14.15 16.24
N ALA A 117 0.12 -13.01 16.28
CA ALA A 117 -1.28 -12.89 15.92
C ALA A 117 -1.50 -13.16 14.43
N PHE A 118 -0.65 -12.59 13.58
CA PHE A 118 -0.70 -12.83 12.13
C PHE A 118 -0.44 -14.30 11.79
N ALA A 119 0.63 -14.89 12.33
CA ALA A 119 0.96 -16.30 12.14
C ALA A 119 -0.16 -17.23 12.63
N SER A 120 -0.76 -16.92 13.79
CA SER A 120 -1.88 -17.69 14.34
C SER A 120 -3.10 -17.64 13.43
N SER A 121 -3.44 -16.48 12.87
CA SER A 121 -4.58 -16.36 11.96
C SER A 121 -4.42 -17.22 10.70
N VAL A 122 -3.23 -17.21 10.09
CA VAL A 122 -2.91 -18.04 8.92
C VAL A 122 -2.93 -19.52 9.28
N ALA A 123 -2.32 -19.91 10.41
CA ALA A 123 -2.32 -21.30 10.86
C ALA A 123 -3.72 -21.82 11.16
N LEU A 124 -4.55 -21.04 11.86
CA LEU A 124 -5.94 -21.40 12.17
C LEU A 124 -6.79 -21.57 10.91
N LEU A 125 -6.61 -20.71 9.90
CA LEU A 125 -7.30 -20.86 8.63
C LEU A 125 -6.91 -22.17 7.93
N VAL A 126 -5.60 -22.44 7.81
CA VAL A 126 -5.09 -23.63 7.14
C VAL A 126 -5.57 -24.90 7.85
N ILE A 127 -5.43 -24.95 9.18
CA ILE A 127 -5.88 -26.09 9.99
C ILE A 127 -7.40 -26.24 9.88
N GLY A 128 -8.16 -25.14 9.95
CA GLY A 128 -9.61 -25.15 9.77
C GLY A 128 -9.99 -25.76 8.43
N LEU A 129 -9.44 -25.23 7.32
CA LEU A 129 -9.75 -25.68 5.97
C LEU A 129 -9.39 -27.15 5.74
N ILE A 130 -8.27 -27.63 6.27
CA ILE A 130 -7.90 -29.05 6.16
C ILE A 130 -8.95 -29.92 6.86
N ASN A 131 -9.40 -29.53 8.05
CA ASN A 131 -10.33 -30.32 8.87
C ASN A 131 -11.81 -30.16 8.48
N ALA A 132 -12.18 -29.12 7.76
CA ALA A 132 -13.58 -28.89 7.43
C ALA A 132 -14.12 -29.88 6.38
N ASP A 133 -15.38 -30.27 6.57
CA ASP A 133 -16.08 -31.19 5.68
C ASP A 133 -16.67 -30.46 4.46
N LEU A 134 -15.77 -29.89 3.65
CA LEU A 134 -16.09 -29.12 2.45
C LEU A 134 -15.45 -29.73 1.21
N PHE A 135 -16.07 -29.47 0.05
CA PHE A 135 -15.45 -29.79 -1.22
C PHE A 135 -14.13 -29.03 -1.39
N LEU A 136 -13.17 -29.67 -2.09
CA LEU A 136 -11.85 -29.10 -2.31
C LEU A 136 -11.90 -27.75 -3.05
N SER A 137 -12.87 -27.57 -3.95
CA SER A 137 -13.13 -26.30 -4.64
C SER A 137 -13.54 -25.18 -3.69
N GLU A 138 -14.39 -25.47 -2.70
CA GLU A 138 -14.82 -24.49 -1.71
C GLU A 138 -13.67 -24.12 -0.77
N LYS A 139 -12.86 -25.10 -0.36
CA LYS A 139 -11.65 -24.85 0.42
C LYS A 139 -10.67 -23.94 -0.32
N GLY A 140 -10.46 -24.21 -1.61
CA GLY A 140 -9.64 -23.38 -2.49
C GLY A 140 -10.20 -21.96 -2.62
N PHE A 141 -11.52 -21.82 -2.77
CA PHE A 141 -12.19 -20.52 -2.84
C PHE A 141 -11.92 -19.67 -1.58
N TYR A 142 -12.09 -20.24 -0.38
CA TYR A 142 -11.79 -19.53 0.87
C TYR A 142 -10.32 -19.12 0.98
N GLY A 143 -9.40 -20.01 0.62
CA GLY A 143 -7.97 -19.70 0.64
C GLY A 143 -7.61 -18.56 -0.31
N MET A 144 -8.13 -18.59 -1.54
CA MET A 144 -7.87 -17.53 -2.54
C MET A 144 -8.50 -16.20 -2.14
N ALA A 145 -9.74 -16.20 -1.67
CA ALA A 145 -10.41 -14.98 -1.20
C ALA A 145 -9.69 -14.38 0.01
N PHE A 146 -9.23 -15.23 0.95
CA PHE A 146 -8.44 -14.80 2.10
C PHE A 146 -7.14 -14.11 1.70
N VAL A 147 -6.35 -14.74 0.80
CA VAL A 147 -5.09 -14.17 0.32
C VAL A 147 -5.32 -12.86 -0.46
N LEU A 148 -6.35 -12.83 -1.31
CA LEU A 148 -6.73 -11.63 -2.04
C LEU A 148 -7.08 -10.48 -1.10
N SER A 149 -7.87 -10.72 -0.06
CA SER A 149 -8.21 -9.72 0.95
C SER A 149 -7.00 -9.25 1.73
N LEU A 150 -6.10 -10.15 2.15
CA LEU A 150 -4.87 -9.78 2.85
C LEU A 150 -3.95 -8.91 1.98
N PHE A 151 -3.74 -9.29 0.73
CA PHE A 151 -2.94 -8.49 -0.19
C PHE A 151 -3.58 -7.11 -0.43
N SER A 152 -4.89 -7.08 -0.64
CA SER A 152 -5.61 -5.86 -0.96
C SER A 152 -5.66 -4.89 0.23
N ILE A 153 -5.90 -5.37 1.46
CA ILE A 153 -5.98 -4.51 2.64
C ILE A 153 -4.62 -3.87 2.98
N ILE A 154 -3.52 -4.62 2.84
CA ILE A 154 -2.14 -4.14 2.99
C ILE A 154 -1.86 -3.05 1.93
N THR A 155 -2.33 -3.26 0.70
CA THR A 155 -2.13 -2.32 -0.39
C THR A 155 -2.96 -1.04 -0.20
N VAL A 156 -4.22 -1.17 0.21
CA VAL A 156 -5.08 -0.03 0.55
C VAL A 156 -4.46 0.78 1.69
N GLN A 157 -3.96 0.12 2.74
CA GLN A 157 -3.27 0.78 3.85
C GLN A 157 -2.04 1.57 3.37
N LYS A 158 -1.27 0.99 2.44
CA LYS A 158 -0.11 1.65 1.83
C LYS A 158 -0.54 2.87 1.01
N ASN A 159 -1.58 2.74 0.18
CA ASN A 159 -2.10 3.84 -0.63
C ASN A 159 -2.60 5.00 0.22
N ILE A 160 -3.33 4.71 1.30
CA ILE A 160 -3.81 5.72 2.25
C ILE A 160 -2.62 6.46 2.86
N ARG A 161 -1.62 5.73 3.35
CA ARG A 161 -0.40 6.30 3.93
C ARG A 161 0.34 7.21 2.94
N ASP A 162 0.51 6.76 1.70
CA ASP A 162 1.25 7.52 0.67
C ASP A 162 0.53 8.82 0.26
N LEU A 163 -0.75 8.94 0.64
CA LEU A 163 -1.60 10.10 0.44
C LEU A 163 -1.92 10.85 1.74
N THR A 164 -1.33 10.45 2.87
CA THR A 164 -1.40 11.18 4.13
C THR A 164 -0.24 12.16 4.22
N ASN A 165 -0.54 13.44 4.48
CA ASN A 165 0.48 14.48 4.65
C ASN A 165 1.17 14.41 6.03
N GLU A 166 2.18 15.25 6.25
CA GLU A 166 2.93 15.32 7.51
C GLU A 166 2.06 15.70 8.73
N ASN A 167 0.91 16.35 8.49
CA ASN A 167 -0.06 16.73 9.52
C ASN A 167 -1.05 15.59 9.86
N GLY A 168 -0.94 14.43 9.21
CA GLY A 168 -1.87 13.31 9.37
C GLY A 168 -3.18 13.46 8.59
N GLU A 169 -3.30 14.48 7.73
CA GLU A 169 -4.47 14.68 6.88
C GLU A 169 -4.34 13.82 5.63
N THR A 170 -5.35 12.99 5.39
CA THR A 170 -5.37 12.09 4.23
C THR A 170 -6.06 12.78 3.06
N GLU A 171 -5.41 12.82 1.89
CA GLU A 171 -6.01 13.38 0.69
C GLU A 171 -7.31 12.63 0.34
N PRO A 172 -8.39 13.32 -0.07
CA PRO A 172 -9.66 12.68 -0.42
C PRO A 172 -9.54 11.62 -1.52
N ALA A 173 -8.49 11.70 -2.35
CA ALA A 173 -8.18 10.74 -3.41
C ALA A 173 -7.76 9.36 -2.88
N ALA A 174 -7.36 9.25 -1.61
CA ALA A 174 -6.99 7.98 -0.97
C ALA A 174 -8.18 7.03 -0.78
N PHE A 175 -9.35 7.62 -0.64
CA PHE A 175 -10.61 6.90 -0.63
C PHE A 175 -11.07 6.84 -2.08
N SER A 176 -11.33 5.63 -2.59
CA SER A 176 -11.89 5.49 -3.93
C SER A 176 -13.14 6.36 -4.02
N LYS A 177 -13.10 7.45 -4.79
CA LYS A 177 -14.34 8.08 -5.23
C LYS A 177 -15.02 7.08 -6.17
N PRO A 178 -16.34 6.95 -6.12
CA PRO A 178 -17.08 6.17 -7.10
C PRO A 178 -17.07 6.94 -8.42
N ASP A 179 -15.93 7.01 -9.08
CA ASP A 179 -15.80 7.61 -10.40
C ASP A 179 -16.12 6.51 -11.42
N GLY A 180 -17.41 6.32 -11.71
CA GLY A 180 -17.91 5.60 -12.89
C GLY A 180 -18.02 4.07 -12.82
N GLY A 181 -17.48 3.39 -11.80
CA GLY A 181 -17.56 1.92 -11.70
C GLY A 181 -18.96 1.39 -11.36
N ILE A 182 -19.73 2.16 -10.58
CA ILE A 182 -21.12 1.83 -10.22
C ILE A 182 -22.05 2.13 -11.40
N ASP A 183 -21.76 3.17 -12.19
CA ASP A 183 -22.57 3.56 -13.36
C ASP A 183 -22.47 2.56 -14.52
N VAL A 184 -21.34 1.86 -14.66
CA VAL A 184 -21.20 0.77 -15.63
C VAL A 184 -21.94 -0.49 -15.18
N ALA A 185 -21.89 -0.82 -13.89
CA ALA A 185 -22.66 -1.94 -13.33
C ALA A 185 -24.18 -1.66 -13.36
N ALA A 186 -24.60 -0.43 -13.09
CA ALA A 186 -25.98 0.02 -13.23
C ALA A 186 -26.43 -0.03 -14.69
N ASN A 187 -25.62 0.43 -15.65
CA ASN A 187 -25.96 0.32 -17.07
C ASN A 187 -26.06 -1.14 -17.56
N VAL A 188 -25.26 -2.08 -17.04
CA VAL A 188 -25.38 -3.49 -17.41
C VAL A 188 -26.67 -4.12 -16.83
N VAL A 189 -27.13 -3.64 -15.68
CA VAL A 189 -28.41 -4.08 -15.08
C VAL A 189 -29.60 -3.43 -15.78
N ASP A 190 -29.49 -2.19 -16.25
CA ASP A 190 -30.54 -1.49 -17.01
C ASP A 190 -30.65 -1.95 -18.50
N ILE A 191 -29.72 -2.79 -18.97
CA ILE A 191 -29.72 -3.39 -20.31
C ILE A 191 -30.29 -4.83 -20.31
N LEU A 192 -30.63 -5.39 -19.14
CA LEU A 192 -31.31 -6.70 -18.99
C LEU A 192 -32.81 -6.52 -18.71
#